data_AF-A0A849PVA2-F1
#
_entry.id   AF-A0A849PVA2-F1
#
_cell.length_a   1.000
_cell.length_b   1.000
_cell.length_c   1.000
_cell.angle_alpha   90.00
_cell.angle_beta   90.00
_cell.angle_gamma   90.00
#
_symmetry.space_group_name_H-M   'P 1'
#
loop_
_entity.id
_entity.type
_entity.pdbx_description
1 polymer ?
#
loop_
_entity_poly.entity_id
_entity_poly.type
_entity_poly.pdbx_seq_one_letter_code
_entity_poly.pdbx_strand_id
1 'polypeptide(L)'
;MSDWKELILKTGVDKLLEIIASTGEITLGEASRQLSVKPSIIESWADALADDKMITTSYNAQGELVFRSTKANLKVKEGKIDQLKKEVGTTITSVESDLDEEEKMLDVSKSHIRSFEQVLKSDINHIEIFTKNLKQYDSKKSELMHLVNHLKAEQSTLEKQIGRIDGQEKKILAESDKVKKTVDAKVVEVAKSKENIIAIEKSKEELKRDFEVLRRISNAIRKAHPEDVGKKIEEIEKRTGNLKTHNSLVKQKFEKLNNIMHHLFK
;
A
#
# COMPACT_ATOMS: atom_id res chain seq x y z
N MET A 1 -58.28 -35.02 13.40
CA MET A 1 -57.79 -36.40 13.27
C MET A 1 -58.97 -37.37 13.39
N SER A 2 -59.85 -37.42 12.39
CA SER A 2 -61.14 -38.13 12.52
C SER A 2 -61.40 -39.22 11.46
N ASP A 3 -60.49 -39.47 10.52
CA ASP A 3 -60.83 -40.28 9.33
C ASP A 3 -60.18 -41.67 9.27
N TRP A 4 -59.55 -42.14 10.35
CA TRP A 4 -59.08 -43.53 10.40
C TRP A 4 -60.23 -44.54 10.41
N LYS A 5 -61.45 -44.12 10.78
CA LYS A 5 -62.67 -44.94 10.72
C LYS A 5 -63.25 -45.08 9.30
N GLU A 6 -62.85 -44.24 8.34
CA GLU A 6 -63.38 -44.26 6.96
C GLU A 6 -62.59 -45.16 6.00
N LEU A 7 -61.34 -45.51 6.34
CA LEU A 7 -60.46 -46.30 5.46
C LEU A 7 -60.63 -47.83 5.55
N ILE A 8 -61.42 -48.33 6.50
CA ILE A 8 -61.81 -49.74 6.56
C ILE A 8 -63.14 -49.88 5.81
N LEU A 9 -63.14 -50.59 4.68
CA LEU A 9 -64.37 -50.95 3.96
C LEU A 9 -65.28 -51.76 4.91
N LYS A 10 -66.22 -51.08 5.59
CA LYS A 10 -67.22 -51.73 6.44
C LYS A 10 -68.19 -52.50 5.55
N THR A 11 -68.18 -53.82 5.64
CA THR A 11 -69.13 -54.67 4.92
C THR A 11 -70.54 -54.53 5.50
N GLY A 12 -71.56 -55.00 4.78
CA GLY A 12 -72.94 -55.01 5.29
C GLY A 12 -73.09 -55.81 6.60
N VAL A 13 -72.30 -56.87 6.76
CA VAL A 13 -72.25 -57.71 7.97
C VAL A 13 -71.63 -56.95 9.15
N ASP A 14 -70.58 -56.17 8.91
CA ASP A 14 -69.94 -55.34 9.95
C ASP A 14 -70.90 -54.28 10.50
N LYS A 15 -71.69 -53.66 9.60
CA LYS A 15 -72.70 -52.67 9.99
C LYS A 15 -73.82 -53.31 10.81
N LEU A 16 -74.26 -54.54 10.45
CA LEU A 16 -75.23 -55.28 11.24
C LEU A 16 -74.73 -55.57 12.66
N LEU A 17 -73.48 -56.02 12.81
CA LEU A 17 -72.85 -56.23 14.11
C LEU A 17 -72.65 -54.94 14.92
N GLU A 18 -72.37 -53.82 14.25
CA GLU A 18 -72.25 -52.50 14.89
C GLU A 18 -73.59 -52.00 15.43
N ILE A 19 -74.68 -52.19 14.67
CA ILE A 19 -76.02 -51.84 15.10
C ILE A 19 -76.44 -52.71 16.30
N ILE A 20 -76.32 -54.05 16.20
CA ILE A 20 -76.64 -54.97 17.30
C ILE A 20 -75.83 -54.66 18.57
N ALA A 21 -74.55 -54.31 18.42
CA ALA A 21 -73.70 -53.98 19.56
C ALA A 21 -74.03 -52.62 20.22
N SER A 22 -74.62 -51.68 19.47
CA SER A 22 -74.98 -50.34 19.99
C SER A 22 -76.39 -50.30 20.57
N THR A 23 -77.35 -51.01 19.99
CA THR A 23 -78.74 -51.09 20.49
C THR A 23 -78.97 -52.22 21.48
N GLY A 24 -78.01 -53.16 21.59
CA GLY A 24 -78.09 -54.36 22.42
C GLY A 24 -78.92 -55.47 21.78
N GLU A 25 -80.03 -55.12 21.14
CA GLU A 25 -80.86 -56.01 20.32
C GLU A 25 -81.46 -55.29 19.11
N ILE A 26 -81.77 -56.03 18.04
CA ILE A 26 -82.48 -55.51 16.86
C ILE A 26 -83.34 -56.60 16.22
N THR A 27 -84.50 -56.24 15.68
CA THR A 27 -85.36 -57.19 14.95
C THR A 27 -84.94 -57.30 13.48
N LEU A 28 -85.29 -58.40 12.82
CA LEU A 28 -85.01 -58.61 11.39
C LEU A 28 -85.59 -57.49 10.50
N GLY A 29 -86.82 -57.06 10.80
CA GLY A 29 -87.48 -55.97 10.08
C GLY A 29 -86.79 -54.62 10.29
N GLU A 30 -86.31 -54.36 11.50
CA GLU A 30 -85.59 -53.13 11.82
C GLU A 30 -84.20 -53.11 11.17
N ALA A 31 -83.46 -54.21 11.24
CA ALA A 31 -82.15 -54.36 10.60
C ALA A 31 -82.24 -54.22 9.07
N SER A 32 -83.27 -54.82 8.46
CA SER A 32 -83.54 -54.71 7.02
C SER A 32 -83.79 -53.26 6.60
N ARG A 33 -84.58 -52.50 7.37
CA ARG A 33 -84.85 -51.08 7.11
C ARG A 33 -83.61 -50.23 7.27
N GLN A 34 -82.88 -50.39 8.38
CA GLN A 34 -81.71 -49.55 8.68
C GLN A 34 -80.55 -49.79 7.70
N LEU A 35 -80.35 -51.03 7.25
CA LEU A 35 -79.28 -51.36 6.31
C LEU A 35 -79.71 -51.24 4.84
N SER A 36 -81.01 -51.04 4.57
CA SER A 36 -81.58 -51.03 3.21
C SER A 36 -81.27 -52.31 2.42
N VAL A 37 -81.29 -53.45 3.13
CA VAL A 37 -80.99 -54.79 2.60
C VAL A 37 -82.18 -55.70 2.81
N LYS A 38 -82.46 -56.60 1.87
CA LYS A 38 -83.62 -57.51 1.94
C LYS A 38 -83.56 -58.38 3.23
N PRO A 39 -84.70 -58.65 3.89
CA PRO A 39 -84.73 -59.47 5.11
C PRO A 39 -84.03 -60.82 4.96
N SER A 40 -84.22 -61.53 3.84
CA SER A 40 -83.55 -62.82 3.59
C SER A 40 -82.02 -62.76 3.60
N ILE A 41 -81.44 -61.62 3.21
CA ILE A 41 -79.99 -61.42 3.22
C ILE A 41 -79.52 -61.12 4.65
N ILE A 42 -80.28 -60.32 5.40
CA ILE A 42 -80.00 -60.04 6.82
C ILE A 42 -80.10 -61.33 7.65
N GLU A 43 -81.10 -62.17 7.38
CA GLU A 43 -81.29 -63.46 8.02
C GLU A 43 -80.10 -64.39 7.73
N SER A 44 -79.68 -64.49 6.46
CA SER A 44 -78.47 -65.25 6.10
C SER A 44 -77.19 -64.72 6.78
N TRP A 45 -77.05 -63.41 6.94
CA TRP A 45 -75.95 -62.82 7.71
C TRP A 45 -76.07 -63.14 9.20
N ALA A 46 -77.26 -63.05 9.77
CA ALA A 46 -77.53 -63.34 11.17
C ALA A 46 -77.29 -64.82 11.50
N ASP A 47 -77.66 -65.73 10.60
CA ASP A 47 -77.40 -67.17 10.74
C ASP A 47 -75.90 -67.45 10.78
N ALA A 48 -75.14 -66.91 9.82
CA ALA A 48 -73.68 -67.04 9.82
C ALA A 48 -73.04 -66.45 11.10
N LEU A 49 -73.53 -65.30 11.57
CA LEU A 49 -73.06 -64.67 12.80
C LEU A 49 -73.48 -65.45 14.07
N ALA A 50 -74.61 -66.16 14.04
CA ALA A 50 -75.09 -66.98 15.13
C ALA A 50 -74.32 -68.30 15.22
N ASP A 51 -73.99 -68.91 14.06
CA ASP A 51 -73.13 -70.09 13.95
C ASP A 51 -71.74 -69.81 14.53
N ASP A 52 -71.18 -68.64 14.23
CA ASP A 52 -69.92 -68.15 14.80
C ASP A 52 -70.06 -67.63 16.24
N LYS A 53 -71.24 -67.75 16.85
CA LYS A 53 -71.55 -67.32 18.23
C LYS A 53 -71.27 -65.84 18.48
N MET A 54 -71.33 -65.01 17.45
CA MET A 54 -71.16 -63.56 17.56
C MET A 54 -72.46 -62.86 17.99
N ILE A 55 -73.60 -63.46 17.65
CA ILE A 55 -74.93 -63.03 18.07
C ILE A 55 -75.77 -64.24 18.52
N THR A 56 -76.90 -63.98 19.16
CA THR A 56 -77.97 -64.97 19.37
C THR A 56 -79.21 -64.55 18.63
N THR A 57 -79.85 -65.50 17.95
CA THR A 57 -81.14 -65.34 17.28
C THR A 57 -82.25 -65.90 18.18
N SER A 58 -83.33 -65.15 18.36
CA SER A 58 -84.49 -65.58 19.17
C SER A 58 -85.75 -64.87 18.71
N TYR A 59 -86.93 -65.41 19.01
CA TYR A 59 -88.18 -64.73 18.74
C TYR A 59 -88.62 -63.91 19.96
N ASN A 60 -89.04 -62.66 19.75
CA ASN A 60 -89.66 -61.86 20.81
C ASN A 60 -91.11 -62.30 21.07
N ALA A 61 -91.76 -61.69 22.08
CA ALA A 61 -93.14 -62.01 22.44
C ALA A 61 -94.17 -61.70 21.32
N GLN A 62 -93.78 -60.90 20.33
CA GLN A 62 -94.55 -60.54 19.15
C GLN A 62 -94.31 -61.50 17.97
N GLY A 63 -93.48 -62.53 18.14
CA GLY A 63 -93.16 -63.50 17.10
C GLY A 63 -92.16 -63.00 16.05
N GLU A 64 -91.46 -61.89 16.30
CA GLU A 64 -90.44 -61.35 15.39
C GLU A 64 -89.06 -61.91 15.75
N LEU A 65 -88.26 -62.18 14.72
CA LEU A 65 -86.87 -62.62 14.89
C LEU A 65 -86.00 -61.45 15.37
N VAL A 66 -85.30 -61.65 16.49
CA VAL A 66 -84.44 -60.68 17.18
C VAL A 66 -83.02 -61.20 17.30
N PHE A 67 -82.08 -60.32 17.02
CA PHE A 67 -80.65 -60.54 17.09
C PHE A 67 -80.07 -59.81 18.30
N ARG A 68 -79.33 -60.53 19.15
CA ARG A 68 -78.64 -59.95 20.32
C ARG A 68 -77.15 -60.22 20.27
N SER A 69 -76.34 -59.26 20.72
CA SER A 69 -74.89 -59.47 20.81
C SER A 69 -74.53 -60.51 21.87
N THR A 70 -73.55 -61.37 21.60
CA THR A 70 -73.00 -62.28 22.63
C THR A 70 -71.93 -61.60 23.47
N LYS A 71 -71.74 -62.11 24.70
CA LYS A 71 -70.60 -61.72 25.57
C LYS A 71 -69.24 -61.98 24.89
N ALA A 72 -69.15 -62.96 23.99
CA ALA A 72 -67.91 -63.28 23.26
C ALA A 72 -67.52 -62.15 22.29
N ASN A 73 -68.49 -61.60 21.53
CA ASN A 73 -68.26 -60.47 20.63
C ASN A 73 -67.84 -59.20 21.39
N LEU A 74 -68.47 -58.93 22.54
CA LEU A 74 -68.08 -57.83 23.43
C LEU A 74 -66.62 -57.97 23.92
N LYS A 75 -66.22 -59.17 24.36
CA LYS A 75 -64.85 -59.45 24.82
C LYS A 75 -63.79 -59.28 23.72
N VAL A 76 -64.12 -59.65 22.47
CA VAL A 76 -63.22 -59.45 21.32
C VAL A 76 -63.06 -57.95 21.00
N LYS A 77 -64.14 -57.16 21.06
CA LYS A 77 -64.06 -55.70 20.88
C LYS A 77 -63.28 -55.03 22.01
N GLU A 78 -63.48 -55.43 23.27
CA GLU A 78 -62.71 -54.96 24.41
C GLU A 78 -61.21 -55.25 24.26
N GLY A 79 -60.85 -56.47 23.85
CA GLY A 79 -59.44 -56.82 23.60
C GLY A 79 -58.80 -55.99 22.49
N LYS A 80 -59.52 -55.72 21.40
CA LYS A 80 -59.06 -54.80 20.33
C LYS A 80 -58.91 -53.36 20.84
N ILE A 81 -59.82 -52.89 21.67
CA ILE A 81 -59.73 -51.55 22.30
C ILE A 81 -58.49 -51.46 23.19
N ASP A 82 -58.23 -52.49 24.00
CA ASP A 82 -57.06 -52.50 24.89
C ASP A 82 -55.74 -52.59 24.10
N GLN A 83 -55.70 -53.35 23.01
CA GLN A 83 -54.56 -53.39 22.10
C GLN A 83 -54.32 -52.02 21.46
N LEU A 84 -55.36 -51.39 20.91
CA LEU A 84 -55.27 -50.05 20.33
C LEU A 84 -54.82 -49.02 21.36
N LYS A 85 -55.32 -49.08 22.60
CA LYS A 85 -54.85 -48.20 23.68
C LYS A 85 -53.37 -48.40 23.97
N LYS A 86 -52.87 -49.64 23.98
CA LYS A 86 -51.45 -49.91 24.16
C LYS A 86 -50.62 -49.39 23.00
N GLU A 87 -51.02 -49.65 21.77
CA GLU A 87 -50.33 -49.17 20.56
C GLU A 87 -50.30 -47.63 20.48
N VAL A 88 -51.43 -46.99 20.79
CA VAL A 88 -51.49 -45.52 20.90
C VAL A 88 -50.58 -45.04 22.03
N GLY A 89 -50.61 -45.67 23.20
CA GLY A 89 -49.73 -45.33 24.32
C GLY A 89 -48.25 -45.42 23.96
N THR A 90 -47.83 -46.51 23.31
CA THR A 90 -46.44 -46.68 22.87
C THR A 90 -46.04 -45.66 21.81
N THR A 91 -46.97 -45.34 20.90
CA THR A 91 -46.72 -44.33 19.85
C THR A 91 -46.56 -42.95 20.47
N ILE A 92 -47.42 -42.58 21.43
CA ILE A 92 -47.32 -41.31 22.15
C ILE A 92 -45.97 -41.20 22.85
N THR A 93 -45.56 -42.22 23.60
CA THR A 93 -44.26 -42.19 24.30
C THR A 93 -43.07 -42.11 23.34
N SER A 94 -43.16 -42.73 22.16
CA SER A 94 -42.12 -42.61 21.12
C SER A 94 -42.05 -41.19 20.60
N VAL A 95 -43.19 -40.59 20.25
CA VAL A 95 -43.26 -39.22 19.72
C VAL A 95 -42.79 -38.20 20.75
N GLU A 96 -43.11 -38.38 22.03
CA GLU A 96 -42.61 -37.52 23.12
C GLU A 96 -41.09 -37.61 23.23
N SER A 97 -40.51 -38.81 23.15
CA SER A 97 -39.06 -39.00 23.15
C SER A 97 -38.39 -38.35 21.95
N ASP A 98 -38.97 -38.49 20.75
CA ASP A 98 -38.44 -37.89 19.52
C ASP A 98 -38.50 -36.35 19.58
N LEU A 99 -39.58 -35.78 20.14
CA LEU A 99 -39.72 -34.33 20.36
C LEU A 99 -38.68 -33.79 21.35
N ASP A 100 -38.44 -34.49 22.45
CA ASP A 100 -37.42 -34.12 23.43
C ASP A 100 -36.00 -34.14 22.81
N GLU A 101 -35.74 -35.06 21.89
CA GLU A 101 -34.47 -35.14 21.17
C GLU A 101 -34.32 -34.04 20.11
N GLU A 102 -35.39 -33.74 19.36
CA GLU A 102 -35.42 -32.60 18.45
C GLU A 102 -35.23 -31.26 19.19
N GLU A 103 -35.87 -31.06 20.34
CA GLU A 103 -35.73 -29.84 21.14
C GLU A 103 -34.27 -29.62 21.56
N LYS A 104 -33.59 -30.67 22.04
CA LYS A 104 -32.16 -30.62 22.39
C LYS A 104 -31.30 -30.27 21.18
N MET A 105 -31.55 -30.89 20.03
CA MET A 105 -30.81 -30.62 18.79
C MET A 105 -31.02 -29.18 18.32
N LEU A 106 -32.23 -28.64 18.50
CA LEU A 106 -32.58 -27.28 18.14
C LEU A 106 -31.88 -26.26 19.04
N ASP A 107 -31.71 -26.56 20.33
CA ASP A 107 -30.94 -25.71 21.25
C ASP A 107 -29.43 -25.73 20.99
N VAL A 108 -28.88 -26.89 20.61
CA VAL A 108 -27.49 -26.98 20.12
C VAL A 108 -27.32 -26.13 18.86
N SER A 109 -28.25 -26.25 17.91
CA SER A 109 -28.22 -25.47 16.66
C SER A 109 -28.30 -23.96 16.92
N LYS A 110 -29.21 -23.50 17.80
CA LYS A 110 -29.27 -22.10 18.23
C LYS A 110 -27.95 -21.61 18.83
N SER A 111 -27.30 -22.45 19.63
CA SER A 111 -26.02 -22.11 20.26
C SER A 111 -24.91 -21.95 19.22
N HIS A 112 -24.86 -22.84 18.23
CA HIS A 112 -23.95 -22.72 17.09
C HIS A 112 -24.21 -21.45 16.28
N ILE A 113 -25.47 -21.13 15.96
CA ILE A 113 -25.84 -19.91 15.23
C ILE A 113 -25.33 -18.66 15.97
N ARG A 114 -25.57 -18.56 17.28
CA ARG A 114 -25.08 -17.43 18.09
C ARG A 114 -23.56 -17.32 18.07
N SER A 115 -22.85 -18.45 18.16
CA SER A 115 -21.39 -18.45 18.09
C SER A 115 -20.88 -17.97 16.73
N PHE A 116 -21.54 -18.39 15.66
CA PHE A 116 -21.22 -17.99 14.29
C PHE A 116 -21.47 -16.50 14.05
N GLU A 117 -22.59 -15.97 14.56
CA GLU A 117 -22.89 -14.53 14.52
C GLU A 117 -21.82 -13.69 15.24
N GLN A 118 -21.31 -14.15 16.37
CA GLN A 118 -20.23 -13.48 17.09
C GLN A 118 -18.92 -13.46 16.30
N VAL A 119 -18.56 -14.59 15.67
CA VAL A 119 -17.37 -14.68 14.80
C VAL A 119 -17.51 -13.73 13.61
N LEU A 120 -18.65 -13.76 12.90
CA LEU A 120 -18.92 -12.87 11.79
C LEU A 120 -18.80 -11.39 12.17
N LYS A 121 -19.35 -11.01 13.34
CA LYS A 121 -19.24 -9.64 13.83
C LYS A 121 -17.80 -9.23 14.11
N SER A 122 -17.00 -10.15 14.67
CA SER A 122 -15.56 -9.92 14.88
C SER A 122 -14.82 -9.74 13.56
N ASP A 123 -15.08 -10.61 12.58
CA ASP A 123 -14.44 -10.57 11.26
C ASP A 123 -14.78 -9.29 10.50
N ILE A 124 -16.05 -8.85 10.54
CA ILE A 124 -16.47 -7.57 9.96
C ILE A 124 -15.66 -6.42 10.55
N ASN A 125 -15.54 -6.36 11.88
CA ASN A 125 -14.77 -5.32 12.55
C ASN A 125 -13.27 -5.36 12.18
N HIS A 126 -12.70 -6.55 12.02
CA HIS A 126 -11.32 -6.72 11.55
C HIS A 126 -11.15 -6.21 10.11
N ILE A 127 -12.09 -6.53 9.22
CA ILE A 127 -12.09 -6.06 7.83
C ILE A 127 -12.20 -4.53 7.77
N GLU A 128 -13.03 -3.91 8.60
CA GLU A 128 -13.15 -2.45 8.69
C GLU A 128 -11.85 -1.78 9.12
N ILE A 129 -11.21 -2.30 10.17
CA ILE A 129 -9.90 -1.81 10.65
C ILE A 129 -8.84 -1.97 9.55
N PHE A 130 -8.79 -3.14 8.89
CA PHE A 130 -7.83 -3.39 7.82
C PHE A 130 -8.04 -2.45 6.64
N THR A 131 -9.30 -2.22 6.25
CA THR A 131 -9.67 -1.28 5.18
C THR A 131 -9.26 0.15 5.52
N LYS A 132 -9.43 0.59 6.77
CA LYS A 132 -8.97 1.90 7.23
C LYS A 132 -7.45 2.03 7.13
N ASN A 133 -6.72 1.00 7.55
CA ASN A 133 -5.26 0.99 7.48
C ASN A 133 -4.76 1.02 6.03
N LEU A 134 -5.38 0.27 5.12
CA LEU A 134 -5.05 0.32 3.69
C LEU A 134 -5.19 1.73 3.10
N LYS A 135 -6.29 2.43 3.40
CA LYS A 135 -6.48 3.83 2.98
C LYS A 135 -5.38 4.76 3.50
N GLN A 136 -4.92 4.56 4.73
CA GLN A 136 -3.80 5.32 5.29
C GLN A 136 -2.48 5.03 4.58
N TYR A 137 -2.22 3.76 4.22
CA TYR A 137 -1.03 3.40 3.44
C TYR A 137 -1.05 4.02 2.05
N ASP A 138 -2.20 4.06 1.37
CA ASP A 138 -2.32 4.72 0.07
C ASP A 138 -2.06 6.23 0.14
N SER A 139 -2.55 6.92 1.18
CA SER A 139 -2.24 8.34 1.42
C SER A 139 -0.73 8.56 1.58
N LYS A 140 -0.09 7.78 2.46
CA LYS A 140 1.37 7.86 2.68
C LYS A 140 2.17 7.54 1.42
N LYS A 141 1.71 6.58 0.62
CA LYS A 141 2.33 6.26 -0.67
C LYS A 141 2.25 7.44 -1.63
N SER A 142 1.11 8.13 -1.69
CA SER A 142 0.95 9.33 -2.51
C SER A 142 1.88 10.45 -2.05
N GLU A 143 1.94 10.71 -0.75
CA GLU A 143 2.86 11.70 -0.15
C GLU A 143 4.33 11.39 -0.48
N LEU A 144 4.74 10.12 -0.34
CA LEU A 144 6.09 9.68 -0.70
C LEU A 144 6.38 9.85 -2.20
N MET A 145 5.42 9.56 -3.08
CA MET A 145 5.59 9.79 -4.52
C MET A 145 5.79 11.28 -4.83
N HIS A 146 5.04 12.17 -4.18
CA HIS A 146 5.24 13.61 -4.33
C HIS A 146 6.62 14.04 -3.85
N LEU A 147 7.08 13.55 -2.70
CA LEU A 147 8.40 13.87 -2.16
C LEU A 147 9.52 13.39 -3.10
N VAL A 148 9.43 12.16 -3.61
CA VAL A 148 10.40 11.61 -4.57
C VAL A 148 10.46 12.45 -5.84
N ASN A 149 9.32 12.88 -6.37
CA ASN A 149 9.27 13.72 -7.56
C ASN A 149 9.87 15.11 -7.32
N HIS A 150 9.62 15.69 -6.14
CA HIS A 150 10.24 16.95 -5.73
C HIS A 150 11.77 16.83 -5.64
N LEU A 151 12.27 15.80 -4.95
CA LEU A 151 13.71 15.56 -4.80
C LEU A 151 14.40 15.35 -6.16
N LYS A 152 13.76 14.66 -7.11
CA LYS A 152 14.28 14.51 -8.47
C LYS A 152 14.39 15.85 -9.21
N ALA A 153 13.41 16.74 -9.02
CA ALA A 153 13.44 18.07 -9.63
C ALA A 153 14.54 18.95 -9.01
N GLU A 154 14.72 18.89 -7.69
CA GLU A 154 15.83 19.56 -7.00
C GLU A 154 17.18 19.04 -7.47
N GLN A 155 17.36 17.71 -7.55
CA GLN A 155 18.59 17.10 -8.05
C GLN A 155 18.94 17.61 -9.46
N SER A 156 17.99 17.61 -10.40
CA SER A 156 18.23 18.12 -11.75
C SER A 156 18.61 19.60 -11.76
N THR A 157 18.05 20.39 -10.83
CA THR A 157 18.39 21.80 -10.69
C THR A 157 19.82 21.99 -10.17
N LEU A 158 20.22 21.21 -9.17
CA LEU A 158 21.58 21.22 -8.62
C LEU A 158 22.62 20.77 -9.65
N GLU A 159 22.35 19.72 -10.43
CA GLU A 159 23.24 19.26 -11.51
C GLU A 159 23.50 20.37 -12.54
N LYS A 160 22.48 21.15 -12.91
CA LYS A 160 22.63 22.32 -13.79
C LYS A 160 23.47 23.43 -13.15
N GLN A 161 23.33 23.65 -11.84
CA GLN A 161 24.13 24.64 -11.13
C GLN A 161 25.61 24.23 -11.06
N ILE A 162 25.90 22.96 -10.77
CA ILE A 162 27.26 22.40 -10.79
C ILE A 162 27.89 22.61 -12.18
N GLY A 163 27.20 22.24 -13.25
CA GLY A 163 27.72 22.44 -14.60
C GLY A 163 28.02 23.91 -14.96
N ARG A 164 27.26 24.86 -14.40
CA ARG A 164 27.53 26.31 -14.55
C ARG A 164 28.79 26.73 -13.78
N ILE A 165 28.94 26.24 -12.55
CA ILE A 165 30.09 26.52 -11.70
C ILE A 165 31.37 25.96 -12.34
N ASP A 166 31.35 24.71 -12.81
CA ASP A 166 32.48 24.10 -13.52
C ASP A 166 32.89 24.93 -14.75
N GLY A 167 31.90 25.45 -15.48
CA GLY A 167 32.13 26.34 -16.62
C GLY A 167 32.78 27.67 -16.23
N GLN A 168 32.39 28.24 -15.08
CA GLN A 168 32.98 29.47 -14.54
C GLN A 168 34.39 29.22 -14.03
N GLU A 169 34.63 28.12 -13.30
CA GLU A 169 35.94 27.75 -12.79
C GLU A 169 36.97 27.62 -13.93
N LYS A 170 36.62 26.92 -15.01
CA LYS A 170 37.48 26.80 -16.20
C LYS A 170 37.84 28.16 -16.81
N LYS A 171 36.90 29.12 -16.85
CA LYS A 171 37.16 30.47 -17.34
C LYS A 171 38.12 31.22 -16.42
N ILE A 172 37.90 31.15 -15.12
CA ILE A 172 38.74 31.80 -14.11
C ILE A 172 40.17 31.25 -14.18
N LEU A 173 40.35 29.92 -14.30
CA LEU A 173 41.67 29.32 -14.46
C LEU A 173 42.38 29.81 -15.73
N ALA A 174 41.67 29.84 -16.87
CA ALA A 174 42.23 30.33 -18.12
C ALA A 174 42.62 31.83 -18.07
N GLU A 175 41.84 32.65 -17.36
CA GLU A 175 42.16 34.06 -17.13
C GLU A 175 43.35 34.23 -16.17
N SER A 176 43.40 33.43 -15.10
CA SER A 176 44.51 33.41 -14.14
C SER A 176 45.85 33.08 -14.83
N ASP A 177 45.85 32.09 -15.73
CA ASP A 177 47.04 31.74 -16.52
C ASP A 177 47.51 32.88 -17.43
N LYS A 178 46.58 33.64 -18.03
CA LYS A 178 46.91 34.81 -18.85
C LYS A 178 47.50 35.93 -18.00
N VAL A 179 46.91 36.19 -16.83
CA VAL A 179 47.43 37.18 -15.88
C VAL A 179 48.82 36.78 -15.42
N LYS A 180 49.04 35.51 -15.05
CA LYS A 180 50.34 35.01 -14.62
C LYS A 180 51.42 35.21 -15.69
N LYS A 181 51.16 34.83 -16.94
CA LYS A 181 52.09 35.07 -18.07
C LYS A 181 52.41 36.55 -18.26
N THR A 182 51.41 37.42 -18.09
CA THR A 182 51.58 38.87 -18.21
C THR A 182 52.45 39.43 -17.09
N VAL A 183 52.20 38.98 -15.85
CA VAL A 183 53.00 39.34 -14.67
C VAL A 183 54.44 38.87 -14.84
N ASP A 184 54.67 37.61 -15.23
CA ASP A 184 56.00 37.06 -15.46
C ASP A 184 56.76 37.87 -16.52
N ALA A 185 56.11 38.24 -17.62
CA ALA A 185 56.70 39.09 -18.66
C ALA A 185 57.08 40.48 -18.12
N LYS A 186 56.20 41.10 -17.32
CA LYS A 186 56.44 42.42 -16.71
C LYS A 186 57.55 42.37 -15.67
N VAL A 187 57.67 41.30 -14.88
CA VAL A 187 58.78 41.11 -13.93
C VAL A 187 60.13 41.08 -14.65
N VAL A 188 60.22 40.37 -15.78
CA VAL A 188 61.44 40.35 -16.61
C VAL A 188 61.76 41.74 -17.17
N GLU A 189 60.75 42.48 -17.62
CA GLU A 189 60.91 43.84 -18.15
C GLU A 189 61.40 44.83 -17.07
N VAL A 190 60.88 44.72 -15.85
CA VAL A 190 61.32 45.50 -14.68
C VAL A 190 62.76 45.16 -14.31
N ALA A 191 63.15 43.88 -14.31
CA ALA A 191 64.52 43.47 -14.02
C ALA A 191 65.52 44.09 -15.02
N LYS A 192 65.22 44.06 -16.31
CA LYS A 192 66.03 44.72 -17.36
C LYS A 192 66.12 46.24 -17.16
N SER A 193 65.00 46.86 -16.77
CA SER A 193 64.96 48.29 -16.48
C SER A 193 65.89 48.65 -15.31
N LYS A 194 65.89 47.83 -14.25
CA LYS A 194 66.76 48.01 -13.08
C LYS A 194 68.25 47.93 -13.46
N GLU A 195 68.65 46.94 -14.27
CA GLU A 195 70.04 46.84 -14.76
C GLU A 195 70.46 48.07 -15.57
N ASN A 196 69.56 48.57 -16.43
CA ASN A 196 69.82 49.78 -17.21
C ASN A 196 69.99 51.02 -16.32
N ILE A 197 69.20 51.17 -15.24
CA ILE A 197 69.35 52.26 -14.27
C ILE A 197 70.74 52.21 -13.62
N ILE A 198 71.15 51.04 -13.11
CA ILE A 198 72.46 50.87 -12.48
C ILE A 198 73.59 51.23 -13.47
N ALA A 199 73.46 50.82 -14.73
CA ALA A 199 74.44 51.15 -15.75
C ALA A 199 74.52 52.66 -16.03
N ILE A 200 73.37 53.36 -16.04
CA ILE A 200 73.30 54.82 -16.20
C ILE A 200 73.93 55.52 -15.00
N GLU A 201 73.65 55.07 -13.77
CA GLU A 201 74.23 55.62 -12.55
C GLU A 201 75.76 55.48 -12.53
N LYS A 202 76.29 54.33 -12.93
CA LYS A 202 77.74 54.13 -13.02
C LYS A 202 78.39 55.08 -14.03
N SER A 203 77.79 55.22 -15.21
CA SER A 203 78.26 56.17 -16.22
C SER A 203 78.18 57.63 -15.74
N LYS A 204 77.15 58.00 -14.96
CA LYS A 204 77.04 59.33 -14.34
C LYS A 204 78.19 59.61 -13.38
N GLU A 205 78.59 58.64 -12.55
CA GLU A 205 79.71 58.81 -11.62
C GLU A 205 81.08 58.84 -12.32
N GLU A 206 81.24 58.13 -13.45
CA GLU A 206 82.41 58.24 -14.32
C GLU A 206 82.50 59.64 -14.94
N LEU A 207 81.40 60.16 -15.50
CA LEU A 207 81.33 61.51 -16.05
C LEU A 207 81.68 62.59 -15.01
N LYS A 208 81.20 62.45 -13.76
CA LYS A 208 81.56 63.37 -12.67
C LYS A 208 83.06 63.37 -12.38
N ARG A 209 83.68 62.18 -12.34
CA ARG A 209 85.14 62.05 -12.12
C ARG A 209 85.92 62.69 -13.25
N ASP A 210 85.55 62.43 -14.50
CA ASP A 210 86.19 63.04 -15.67
C ASP A 210 86.06 64.56 -15.67
N PHE A 211 84.89 65.08 -15.30
CA PHE A 211 84.66 66.53 -15.17
C PHE A 211 85.56 67.16 -14.10
N GLU A 212 85.69 66.52 -12.93
CA GLU A 212 86.55 67.01 -11.86
C GLU A 212 88.03 67.01 -12.27
N VAL A 213 88.49 65.99 -13.00
CA VAL A 213 89.87 65.99 -13.50
C VAL A 213 90.07 67.06 -14.57
N LEU A 214 89.16 67.22 -15.52
CA LEU A 214 89.23 68.33 -16.49
C LEU A 214 89.29 69.69 -15.80
N ARG A 215 88.50 69.89 -14.74
CA ARG A 215 88.54 71.10 -13.93
C ARG A 215 89.92 71.33 -13.31
N ARG A 216 90.56 70.28 -12.78
CA ARG A 216 91.93 70.33 -12.25
C ARG A 216 92.95 70.65 -13.34
N ILE A 217 92.89 69.99 -14.49
CA ILE A 217 93.82 70.24 -15.61
C ILE A 217 93.64 71.68 -16.12
N SER A 218 92.41 72.14 -16.31
CA SER A 218 92.10 73.52 -16.70
C SER A 218 92.71 74.54 -15.73
N ASN A 219 92.54 74.32 -14.42
CA ASN A 219 93.16 75.16 -13.39
C ASN A 219 94.71 75.10 -13.42
N ALA A 220 95.29 73.94 -13.75
CA ALA A 220 96.73 73.75 -13.86
C ALA A 220 97.33 74.39 -15.12
N ILE A 221 96.60 74.40 -16.25
CA ILE A 221 96.98 75.13 -17.46
C ILE A 221 96.99 76.64 -17.20
N ARG A 222 95.97 77.14 -16.50
CA ARG A 222 95.88 78.57 -16.09
C ARG A 222 97.07 79.05 -15.25
N LYS A 223 97.86 78.14 -14.68
CA LYS A 223 99.02 78.42 -13.81
C LYS A 223 100.38 78.00 -14.41
N ALA A 224 100.43 77.45 -15.64
CA ALA A 224 101.65 76.84 -16.20
C ALA A 224 102.39 77.74 -17.22
N HIS A 225 103.70 77.49 -17.41
CA HIS A 225 104.53 78.12 -18.43
C HIS A 225 104.20 77.57 -19.85
N PRO A 226 104.43 78.34 -20.94
CA PRO A 226 103.94 78.03 -22.29
C PRO A 226 104.37 76.66 -22.86
N GLU A 227 105.54 76.14 -22.48
CA GLU A 227 106.09 74.86 -23.01
C GLU A 227 105.37 73.61 -22.47
N ASP A 228 104.75 73.67 -21.28
CA ASP A 228 104.00 72.55 -20.67
C ASP A 228 102.52 72.51 -21.09
N VAL A 229 102.06 73.53 -21.82
CA VAL A 229 100.66 73.69 -22.21
C VAL A 229 100.26 72.71 -23.31
N GLY A 230 101.16 72.42 -24.26
CA GLY A 230 100.88 71.52 -25.40
C GLY A 230 100.49 70.10 -24.97
N LYS A 231 101.28 69.48 -24.09
CA LYS A 231 100.96 68.13 -23.55
C LYS A 231 99.65 68.10 -22.75
N LYS A 232 99.33 69.18 -22.04
CA LYS A 232 98.08 69.30 -21.27
C LYS A 232 96.86 69.51 -22.17
N ILE A 233 97.01 70.21 -23.30
CA ILE A 233 95.95 70.34 -24.31
C ILE A 233 95.63 68.96 -24.90
N GLU A 234 96.64 68.17 -25.25
CA GLU A 234 96.46 66.82 -25.81
C GLU A 234 95.74 65.87 -24.82
N GLU A 235 96.06 65.96 -23.52
CA GLU A 235 95.35 65.21 -22.48
C GLU A 235 93.88 65.65 -22.34
N ILE A 236 93.60 66.96 -22.45
CA ILE A 236 92.23 67.50 -22.46
C ILE A 236 91.46 67.00 -23.68
N GLU A 237 92.04 67.04 -24.87
CA GLU A 237 91.39 66.60 -26.10
C GLU A 237 91.02 65.12 -26.04
N LYS A 238 91.95 64.28 -25.57
CA LYS A 238 91.70 62.85 -25.38
C LYS A 238 90.57 62.59 -24.38
N ARG A 239 90.57 63.27 -23.24
CA ARG A 239 89.50 63.15 -22.23
C ARG A 239 88.18 63.71 -22.72
N THR A 240 88.19 64.79 -23.49
CA THR A 240 86.99 65.38 -24.11
C THR A 240 86.38 64.42 -25.14
N GLY A 241 87.22 63.73 -25.91
CA GLY A 241 86.81 62.64 -26.80
C GLY A 241 86.13 61.50 -26.03
N ASN A 242 86.75 61.03 -24.95
CA ASN A 242 86.17 60.00 -24.08
C ASN A 242 84.83 60.44 -23.48
N LEU A 243 84.72 61.68 -22.99
CA LEU A 243 83.48 62.25 -22.46
C LEU A 243 82.37 62.30 -23.50
N LYS A 244 82.67 62.67 -24.75
CA LYS A 244 81.68 62.68 -25.84
C LYS A 244 81.16 61.26 -26.12
N THR A 245 82.05 60.27 -26.14
CA THR A 245 81.68 58.86 -26.31
C THR A 245 80.86 58.33 -25.13
N HIS A 246 81.25 58.65 -23.89
CA HIS A 246 80.48 58.26 -22.71
C HIS A 246 79.10 58.92 -22.70
N ASN A 247 79.01 60.19 -23.06
CA ASN A 247 77.74 60.91 -23.11
C ASN A 247 76.80 60.35 -24.18
N SER A 248 77.30 59.96 -25.36
CA SER A 248 76.48 59.31 -26.39
C SER A 248 75.96 57.94 -25.95
N LEU A 249 76.80 57.14 -25.27
CA LEU A 249 76.42 55.87 -24.65
C LEU A 249 75.34 56.06 -23.58
N VAL A 250 75.46 57.07 -22.72
CA VAL A 250 74.44 57.40 -21.71
C VAL A 250 73.12 57.78 -22.38
N LYS A 251 73.17 58.64 -23.40
CA LYS A 251 71.96 59.05 -24.14
C LYS A 251 71.25 57.86 -24.78
N GLN A 252 71.99 56.97 -25.43
CA GLN A 252 71.44 55.76 -26.04
C GLN A 252 70.81 54.81 -25.00
N LYS A 253 71.45 54.64 -23.83
CA LYS A 253 70.89 53.82 -22.73
C LYS A 253 69.65 54.45 -22.12
N PHE A 254 69.62 55.78 -21.98
CA PHE A 254 68.46 56.51 -21.48
C PHE A 254 67.26 56.41 -22.43
N GLU A 255 67.48 56.51 -23.75
CA GLU A 255 66.43 56.30 -24.74
C GLU A 255 65.85 54.88 -24.68
N LYS A 256 66.70 53.86 -24.52
CA LYS A 256 66.25 52.47 -24.32
C LYS A 256 65.41 52.32 -23.05
N LEU A 257 65.82 52.93 -21.94
CA LEU A 257 65.06 52.91 -20.68
C LEU A 257 63.71 53.60 -20.86
N ASN A 258 63.67 54.76 -21.52
CA ASN A 258 62.43 55.51 -21.72
C ASN A 258 61.42 54.72 -22.57
N ASN A 259 61.89 54.02 -23.60
CA ASN A 259 61.04 53.14 -24.41
C ASN A 259 60.46 52.00 -23.57
N ILE A 260 61.26 51.37 -22.71
CA ILE A 260 60.79 50.31 -21.81
C ILE A 260 59.75 50.86 -20.81
N MET A 261 60.00 52.01 -20.19
CA MET A 261 59.03 52.64 -19.28
C MET A 261 57.71 52.99 -19.98
N HIS A 262 57.76 53.47 -21.23
CA HIS A 262 56.53 53.76 -21.99
C HIS A 262 55.70 52.51 -22.30
N HIS A 263 56.35 51.34 -22.42
CA HIS A 263 55.66 50.06 -22.58
C HIS A 263 55.20 49.44 -21.26
N LEU A 264 55.77 49.84 -20.12
CA LEU A 264 55.37 49.42 -18.77
C LEU A 264 54.13 50.14 -18.23
N PHE A 265 53.90 51.40 -18.63
CA PHE A 265 52.85 52.27 -18.07
C PHE A 265 51.72 52.65 -19.05
N LYS A 266 51.57 51.92 -20.16
CA LYS A 266 50.38 51.92 -21.02
C LYS A 266 49.57 50.66 -20.78
#